data_AF-A0A0B8N0G6-F1
#
_entry.id   AF-A0A0B8N0G6-F1
#
_cell.length_a   1.000
_cell.length_b   1.000
_cell.length_c   1.000
_cell.angle_alpha   90.00
_cell.angle_beta   90.00
_cell.angle_gamma   90.00
#
_symmetry.space_group_name_H-M   'P 1'
#
loop_
_entity.id
_entity.type
_entity.pdbx_description
1 polymer ?
#
loop_
_entity_poly.entity_id
_entity_poly.type
_entity_poly.pdbx_seq_one_letter_code
_entity_poly.pdbx_strand_id
1 'polypeptide(L)' 'MRAPANLEARGCGLSVPPHRITAADITRLITDPDLAAAARAVAAEMAAMPGPGDIASRLADLARHGS' A
#
# COMPACT_ATOMS: atom_id res chain seq x y z
N MET A 1 -12.90 -13.54 7.02
CA MET A 1 -11.67 -12.93 6.46
C MET A 1 -11.66 -11.47 6.88
N ARG A 2 -10.72 -11.06 7.73
CA ARG A 2 -10.58 -9.70 8.26
C ARG A 2 -9.76 -8.89 7.26
N ALA A 3 -10.13 -7.63 7.01
CA ALA A 3 -9.36 -6.71 6.18
C ALA A 3 -7.87 -6.72 6.56
N PRO A 4 -6.92 -6.56 5.61
CA PRO A 4 -5.56 -6.19 6.00
C PRO A 4 -5.67 -4.83 6.71
N ALA A 5 -5.33 -4.80 7.99
CA ALA A 5 -5.61 -3.69 8.90
C ALA A 5 -5.00 -2.34 8.47
N ASN A 6 -4.14 -2.32 7.44
CA ASN A 6 -3.46 -1.11 6.99
C ASN A 6 -4.33 -0.19 6.13
N LEU A 7 -5.25 -0.72 5.30
CA LEU A 7 -6.08 0.13 4.42
C LEU A 7 -7.03 1.00 5.24
N GLU A 8 -7.74 0.38 6.19
CA GLU A 8 -8.68 1.08 7.06
C GLU A 8 -7.95 2.04 8.02
N ALA A 9 -6.79 1.63 8.56
CA ALA A 9 -6.00 2.48 9.44
C ALA A 9 -5.37 3.69 8.73
N ARG A 10 -5.03 3.58 7.44
CA ARG A 10 -4.47 4.68 6.65
C ARG A 10 -5.48 5.39 5.77
N GLY A 11 -6.72 4.91 5.71
CA GLY A 11 -7.78 5.49 4.89
C GLY A 11 -7.50 5.48 3.39
N CYS A 12 -6.64 4.59 2.89
CA CYS A 12 -6.23 4.59 1.47
C CYS A 12 -7.07 3.66 0.56
N GLY A 13 -8.16 3.10 1.07
CA GLY A 13 -9.10 2.31 0.29
C GLY A 13 -10.18 1.64 1.14
N LEU A 14 -10.93 0.72 0.53
CA LEU A 14 -11.99 -0.05 1.18
C LEU A 14 -11.60 -1.53 1.29
N SER A 15 -11.98 -2.18 2.38
CA SER A 15 -11.81 -3.62 2.55
C SER A 15 -13.14 -4.27 2.89
N VAL A 16 -13.84 -4.70 1.84
CA VAL A 16 -15.16 -5.32 1.94
C VAL A 16 -15.08 -6.75 1.41
N PRO A 17 -15.64 -7.77 2.10
CA PRO A 17 -15.69 -9.13 1.56
C PRO A 17 -16.38 -9.15 0.19
N PRO A 18 -15.90 -9.93 -0.80
CA PRO A 18 -16.43 -9.87 -2.16
C PRO A 18 -17.94 -10.03 -2.27
N HIS A 19 -18.53 -10.94 -1.49
CA HIS A 19 -19.97 -11.20 -1.45
C HIS A 19 -20.80 -10.10 -0.75
N ARG A 20 -20.15 -9.05 -0.22
CA ARG A 20 -20.78 -7.91 0.45
C ARG A 20 -20.53 -6.59 -0.26
N ILE A 21 -19.81 -6.58 -1.38
CA ILE A 21 -19.57 -5.37 -2.15
C ILE A 21 -20.89 -4.86 -2.71
N THR A 22 -21.18 -3.60 -2.47
CA THR A 22 -22.38 -2.92 -2.94
C THR A 22 -22.02 -1.83 -3.95
N ALA A 23 -23.03 -1.31 -4.66
CA ALA A 23 -22.85 -0.14 -5.52
C ALA A 23 -22.35 1.08 -4.73
N ALA A 24 -22.77 1.25 -3.47
CA ALA A 24 -22.32 2.36 -2.63
C ALA A 24 -20.82 2.28 -2.32
N ASP A 25 -20.27 1.07 -2.13
CA ASP A 25 -18.83 0.87 -1.94
C ASP A 25 -18.04 1.28 -3.19
N ILE A 26 -18.53 0.91 -4.37
CA ILE A 26 -17.91 1.27 -5.65
C ILE A 26 -17.99 2.78 -5.90
N THR A 27 -19.17 3.38 -5.67
CA THR A 27 -19.34 4.83 -5.79
C THR A 27 -18.36 5.54 -4.86
N ARG A 28 -18.31 5.17 -3.58
CA ARG A 28 -17.38 5.76 -2.63
C ARG A 28 -15.92 5.61 -3.08
N LEU A 29 -15.50 4.41 -3.49
CA LEU A 29 -14.13 4.19 -3.95
C LEU A 29 -13.71 5.11 -5.12
N ILE A 30 -14.66 5.45 -5.99
CA ILE A 30 -14.42 6.30 -7.16
C ILE A 30 -14.53 7.80 -6.84
N THR A 31 -15.45 8.18 -5.95
CA THR A 31 -15.81 9.59 -5.74
C THR A 31 -15.23 10.21 -4.47
N ASP A 32 -14.82 9.42 -3.48
CA ASP A 32 -14.30 9.93 -2.20
C ASP A 32 -12.87 10.46 -2.39
N PRO A 33 -12.66 11.79 -2.35
CA PRO A 33 -11.36 12.39 -2.63
C PRO A 33 -10.32 12.08 -1.53
N ASP A 34 -10.77 11.79 -0.31
CA ASP A 34 -9.87 11.51 0.81
C ASP A 34 -9.18 10.15 0.62
N LEU A 35 -9.90 9.15 0.08
CA LEU A 35 -9.32 7.86 -0.30
C LEU A 35 -8.21 8.06 -1.35
N ALA A 36 -8.44 8.90 -2.36
CA ALA A 36 -7.48 9.18 -3.41
C ALA A 36 -6.25 9.94 -2.87
N ALA A 37 -6.44 10.90 -1.97
CA ALA A 37 -5.36 11.65 -1.34
C ALA A 37 -4.47 10.72 -0.49
N ALA A 38 -5.08 9.90 0.37
CA ALA A 38 -4.37 8.94 1.20
C ALA A 38 -3.62 7.89 0.37
N ALA A 39 -4.22 7.36 -0.70
CA ALA A 39 -3.56 6.43 -1.61
C ALA A 39 -2.32 7.04 -2.30
N ARG A 40 -2.41 8.31 -2.73
CA ARG A 40 -1.26 9.02 -3.33
C ARG A 40 -0.15 9.27 -2.32
N ALA A 41 -0.47 9.58 -1.07
CA ALA A 41 0.53 9.72 -0.02
C ALA A 41 1.32 8.42 0.19
N VAL A 42 0.62 7.28 0.28
CA VAL A 42 1.26 5.96 0.37
C VAL A 42 2.11 5.66 -0.87
N ALA A 43 1.60 5.97 -2.07
CA ALA A 43 2.35 5.77 -3.31
C ALA A 43 3.64 6.61 -3.35
N ALA A 44 3.61 7.85 -2.86
CA ALA A 44 4.80 8.70 -2.73
C ALA A 44 5.82 8.13 -1.72
N GLU A 45 5.34 7.62 -0.58
CA GLU A 45 6.20 6.93 0.39
C GLU A 45 6.88 5.70 -0.24
N MET A 46 6.13 4.90 -1.01
CA MET A 46 6.68 3.73 -1.72
C MET A 46 7.68 4.13 -2.81
N ALA A 47 7.42 5.20 -3.55
CA ALA A 47 8.33 5.71 -4.59
C ALA A 47 9.64 6.25 -4.00
N ALA A 48 9.64 6.68 -2.74
CA ALA A 48 10.84 7.10 -2.03
C ALA A 48 11.67 5.93 -1.47
N MET A 49 11.18 4.69 -1.55
CA MET A 49 11.93 3.52 -1.11
C MET A 49 13.12 3.24 -2.04
N PRO A 50 14.23 2.68 -1.53
CA PRO A 50 15.34 2.25 -2.36
C PRO A 50 14.87 1.28 -3.45
N GLY A 51 15.43 1.44 -4.65
CA GLY A 51 15.11 0.58 -5.78
C GLY A 51 15.65 -0.84 -5.57
N PRO A 52 15.16 -1.82 -6.35
CA PRO A 52 15.65 -3.20 -6.25
C PRO A 52 17.18 -3.34 -6.40
N GLY A 53 17.81 -2.50 -7.24
CA GLY A 53 19.26 -2.48 -7.42
C GLY A 53 20.04 -1.98 -6.20
N ASP A 54 19.49 -1.01 -5.47
CA ASP A 54 20.08 -0.50 -4.22
C ASP A 54 20.04 -1.59 -3.15
N ILE A 55 18.91 -2.30 -3.06
CA ILE A 55 18.76 -3.43 -2.15
C ILE A 55 19.71 -4.58 -2.51
N ALA A 56 19.81 -4.93 -3.79
CA ALA A 56 20.73 -5.98 -4.25
C ALA A 56 22.19 -5.65 -3.90
N SER A 57 22.60 -4.40 -4.08
CA SER A 57 23.94 -3.92 -3.71
C SER A 57 24.19 -4.07 -2.21
N ARG A 58 23.26 -3.60 -1.38
CA ARG A 58 23.33 -3.72 0.09
C ARG A 58 23.42 -5.18 0.56
N LEU A 59 22.65 -6.08 -0.06
CA LEU A 59 22.69 -7.50 0.25
C LEU A 59 24.04 -8.13 -0.12
N ALA A 60 24.62 -7.74 -1.26
CA ALA A 60 25.94 -8.20 -1.67
C ALA A 60 27.03 -7.71 -0.70
N ASP A 61 26.94 -6.46 -0.24
CA ASP A 61 27.87 -5.90 0.75
C ASP A 61 27.77 -6.62 2.10
N LEU A 62 26.55 -6.87 2.59
CA LEU A 62 26.32 -7.65 3.81
C LEU A 62 26.90 -9.06 3.71
N ALA A 63 26.71 -9.75 2.59
CA ALA A 63 27.24 -11.10 2.39
C ALA A 63 28.78 -11.15 2.39
N ARG A 64 29.45 -10.07 1.96
CA ARG A 64 30.91 -9.95 1.98
C ARG A 64 31.48 -9.62 3.36
N HIS A 65 30.66 -9.12 4.28
CA HIS A 65 31.11 -8.59 5.57
C HIS A 65 30.53 -9.36 6.77
N GLY A 66 29.60 -10.29 6.52
CA GLY A 66 29.02 -11.18 7.53
C GLY A 66 29.78 -12.49 7.75
N SER A 67 31.10 -12.50 7.57
CA SER A 67 32.00 -13.61 7.98
C SER A 67 32.59 -13.36 9.36
#